data_AF-T1A4U3-F1
#
_entry.id   AF-T1A4U3-F1
#
_cell.length_a   1.000
_cell.length_b   1.000
_cell.length_c   1.000
_cell.angle_alpha   90.00
_cell.angle_beta   90.00
_cell.angle_gamma   90.00
#
_symmetry.space_group_name_H-M   'P 1'
#
loop_
_entity.id
_entity.type
_entity.pdbx_description
1 polymer ?
#
loop_
_entity_poly.entity_id
_entity_poly.type
_entity_poly.pdbx_seq_one_letter_code
_entity_poly.pdbx_strand_id
1 'polypeptide(L)'
;MPIFLPISRIENKNPPAQKRCVETSWGYAELSGPVLTQAHRDILDAGWLLAERIHQWSDGSVSLYLDAYKMRKLLGLGNNQKRLIKRLHDLRDAGLLIRPKTASVSIYTSIITKIQYETAEEGALKSTKFGSGQLLEIKLSETYMELFKQEARVHDKGVLGSAAED
;
A
#
# COMPACT_ATOMS: atom_id res chain seq x y z
N MET A 1 -8.61 -5.08 1.93
CA MET A 1 -8.28 -3.94 2.80
C MET A 1 -9.31 -2.84 2.74
N PRO A 2 -10.19 -2.74 3.74
CA PRO A 2 -11.35 -1.84 3.76
C PRO A 2 -11.01 -0.34 3.70
N ILE A 3 -9.78 0.06 4.02
CA ILE A 3 -9.35 1.47 3.95
C ILE A 3 -9.36 2.06 2.52
N PHE A 4 -9.43 1.21 1.49
CA PHE A 4 -9.49 1.60 0.08
C PHE A 4 -10.88 1.51 -0.54
N LEU A 5 -11.92 1.12 0.22
CA LEU A 5 -13.27 0.96 -0.31
C LEU A 5 -13.78 2.26 -0.95
N PRO A 6 -14.53 2.16 -2.07
CA PRO A 6 -15.06 3.33 -2.75
C PRO A 6 -16.01 4.10 -1.83
N ILE A 7 -15.84 5.43 -1.80
CA ILE A 7 -16.81 6.31 -1.17
C ILE A 7 -18.10 6.23 -1.98
N SER A 8 -19.23 5.88 -1.36
CA SER A 8 -20.55 6.18 -1.91
C SER A 8 -20.56 7.67 -2.25
N ARG A 9 -20.60 8.03 -3.55
CA ARG A 9 -20.43 9.41 -4.04
C ARG A 9 -21.20 10.41 -3.15
N ILE A 10 -20.49 11.14 -2.30
CA ILE A 10 -20.99 12.39 -1.73
C ILE A 10 -20.43 13.47 -2.65
N GLU A 11 -21.30 14.06 -3.46
CA GLU A 11 -20.98 15.22 -4.29
C GLU A 11 -20.55 16.38 -3.38
N ASN A 12 -19.25 16.55 -3.18
CA ASN A 12 -18.74 17.77 -2.57
C ASN A 12 -17.48 18.22 -3.32
N LYS A 13 -17.58 19.41 -3.93
CA LYS A 13 -16.55 20.01 -4.81
C LYS A 13 -15.30 20.49 -4.06
N ASN A 14 -15.26 20.34 -2.73
CA ASN A 14 -14.07 20.47 -1.88
C ASN A 14 -14.31 19.67 -0.58
N PRO A 15 -13.88 18.41 -0.48
CA PRO A 15 -14.03 17.67 0.77
C PRO A 15 -12.96 18.16 1.77
N PRO A 16 -13.33 18.54 3.00
CA PRO A 16 -12.36 18.71 4.08
C PRO A 16 -11.59 17.39 4.27
N ALA A 17 -10.37 17.46 4.82
CA ALA A 17 -9.53 16.28 5.09
C ALA A 17 -10.36 15.16 5.75
N GLN A 18 -10.79 14.19 4.95
CA GLN A 18 -11.80 13.23 5.34
C GLN A 18 -11.10 12.14 6.13
N LYS A 19 -11.24 12.21 7.46
CA LYS A 19 -10.88 11.11 8.34
C LYS A 19 -11.77 9.92 7.99
N ARG A 20 -11.16 8.83 7.50
CA ARG A 20 -11.88 7.57 7.24
C ARG A 20 -11.61 6.61 8.37
N CYS A 21 -12.67 6.25 9.08
CA CYS A 21 -12.61 5.35 10.20
C CYS A 21 -13.14 3.98 9.77
N VAL A 22 -12.41 2.92 10.07
CA VAL A 22 -12.83 1.54 9.85
C VAL A 22 -12.68 0.78 11.16
N GLU A 23 -13.79 0.24 11.64
CA GLU A 23 -13.77 -0.78 12.69
C GLU A 23 -13.57 -2.15 12.06
N THR A 24 -12.70 -2.94 12.67
CA THR A 24 -12.36 -4.30 12.25
C THR A 24 -12.43 -5.23 13.45
N SER A 25 -12.32 -6.53 13.20
CA SER A 25 -12.29 -7.54 14.28
C SER A 25 -11.11 -7.31 15.24
N TRP A 26 -9.95 -6.89 14.72
CA TRP A 26 -8.71 -6.68 15.48
C TRP A 26 -8.60 -5.29 16.13
N GLY A 27 -9.37 -4.30 15.67
CA GLY A 27 -9.28 -2.96 16.21
C GLY A 27 -9.92 -1.90 15.35
N TYR A 28 -9.45 -0.67 15.55
CA TYR A 28 -9.89 0.50 14.82
C TYR A 28 -8.73 1.05 14.00
N ALA A 29 -9.01 1.46 12.76
CA ALA A 29 -8.09 2.20 11.91
C ALA A 29 -8.72 3.52 11.46
N GLU A 30 -7.97 4.61 11.55
CA GLU A 30 -8.33 5.91 10.99
C GLU A 30 -7.27 6.33 9.98
N LEU A 31 -7.72 6.62 8.76
CA LEU A 31 -6.90 7.22 7.72
C LEU A 31 -7.10 8.73 7.71
N SER A 32 -6.02 9.49 7.71
CA SER A 32 -6.00 10.95 7.60
C SER A 32 -5.11 11.42 6.44
N GLY A 33 -5.26 12.67 6.02
CA GLY A 33 -4.48 13.23 4.92
C GLY A 33 -5.14 13.07 3.55
N PRO A 34 -4.38 12.74 2.47
CA PRO A 34 -4.91 12.63 1.12
C PRO A 34 -6.03 11.60 0.97
N VAL A 35 -6.98 11.87 0.06
CA VAL A 35 -8.07 10.94 -0.24
C VAL A 35 -7.53 9.75 -1.03
N LEU A 36 -7.34 8.62 -0.35
CA LEU A 36 -6.97 7.37 -0.99
C LEU A 36 -8.17 6.73 -1.71
N THR A 37 -7.92 6.09 -2.84
CA THR A 37 -8.93 5.52 -3.75
C THR A 37 -8.49 4.14 -4.20
N GLN A 38 -9.35 3.42 -4.93
CA GLN A 38 -8.98 2.15 -5.56
C GLN A 38 -7.68 2.25 -6.37
N ALA A 39 -7.44 3.38 -7.03
CA ALA A 39 -6.23 3.59 -7.81
C ALA A 39 -4.93 3.63 -6.98
N HIS A 40 -5.02 3.88 -5.67
CA HIS A 40 -3.90 3.77 -4.74
C HIS A 40 -3.72 2.32 -4.26
N ARG A 41 -4.82 1.59 -4.10
CA ARG A 41 -4.78 0.15 -3.85
C ARG A 41 -4.13 -0.60 -5.00
N ASP A 42 -4.52 -0.28 -6.23
CA ASP A 42 -3.97 -0.89 -7.45
C ASP A 42 -2.45 -0.66 -7.54
N ILE A 43 -1.94 0.48 -7.04
CA ILE A 43 -0.50 0.74 -6.94
C ILE A 43 0.19 -0.23 -5.97
N LEU A 44 -0.41 -0.47 -4.80
CA LEU A 44 0.16 -1.41 -3.84
C LEU A 44 0.13 -2.84 -4.39
N ASP A 45 -0.99 -3.26 -4.97
CA ASP A 45 -1.13 -4.60 -5.55
C ASP A 45 -0.19 -4.79 -6.76
N ALA A 46 -0.07 -3.79 -7.63
CA ALA A 46 0.92 -3.77 -8.71
C ALA A 46 2.36 -3.81 -8.19
N GLY A 47 2.62 -3.15 -7.07
CA GLY A 47 3.91 -3.16 -6.39
C GLY A 47 4.34 -4.58 -6.03
N TRP A 48 3.45 -5.34 -5.40
CA TRP A 48 3.67 -6.74 -5.05
C TRP A 48 3.79 -7.64 -6.27
N LEU A 49 2.93 -7.45 -7.28
CA LEU A 49 2.92 -8.27 -8.49
C LEU A 49 4.18 -8.10 -9.35
N LEU A 50 4.72 -6.89 -9.41
CA LEU A 50 5.85 -6.54 -10.29
C LEU A 50 7.19 -6.44 -9.57
N ALA A 51 7.22 -6.75 -8.26
CA ALA A 51 8.46 -6.69 -7.49
C ALA A 51 9.50 -7.65 -8.08
N GLU A 52 10.61 -7.09 -8.56
CA GLU A 52 11.78 -7.85 -9.02
C GLU A 52 12.61 -8.32 -7.82
N ARG A 53 12.57 -7.55 -6.74
CA ARG A 53 13.17 -7.89 -5.44
C ARG A 53 12.25 -7.43 -4.32
N ILE A 54 12.13 -8.26 -3.31
CA ILE A 54 11.42 -7.95 -2.06
C ILE A 54 12.44 -8.11 -0.94
N HIS A 55 12.59 -7.08 -0.11
CA HIS A 55 13.47 -7.12 1.05
C HIS A 55 12.65 -6.84 2.31
N GLN A 56 12.62 -7.80 3.23
CA GLN A 56 12.05 -7.61 4.55
C GLN A 56 13.17 -7.17 5.51
N TRP A 57 12.98 -6.00 6.12
CA TRP A 57 13.92 -5.44 7.07
C TRP A 57 13.71 -6.02 8.47
N SER A 58 14.71 -5.87 9.35
CA SER A 58 14.65 -6.34 10.73
C SER A 58 13.58 -5.63 11.57
N ASP A 59 13.22 -4.41 11.20
CA ASP A 59 12.13 -3.63 11.79
C ASP A 59 10.74 -4.07 11.28
N GLY A 60 10.64 -5.18 10.53
CA GLY A 60 9.36 -5.69 10.01
C GLY A 60 8.79 -4.92 8.81
N SER A 61 9.40 -3.81 8.40
CA SER A 61 9.06 -3.11 7.16
C SER A 61 9.48 -3.90 5.91
N VAL A 62 8.90 -3.57 4.76
CA VAL A 62 9.16 -4.27 3.49
C VAL A 62 9.47 -3.28 2.38
N SER A 63 10.60 -3.46 1.70
CA SER A 63 10.93 -2.75 0.45
C SER A 63 10.59 -3.60 -0.77
N LEU A 64 9.86 -3.00 -1.70
CA LEU A 64 9.55 -3.56 -3.02
C LEU A 64 10.37 -2.80 -4.06
N TYR A 65 11.17 -3.52 -4.85
CA TYR A 65 11.98 -2.95 -5.92
C TYR A 65 11.42 -3.37 -7.27
N LEU A 66 11.09 -2.40 -8.13
CA LEU A 66 10.37 -2.68 -9.38
C LEU A 66 10.65 -1.66 -10.48
N ASP A 67 10.46 -2.07 -11.74
CA ASP A 67 10.54 -1.17 -12.89
C ASP A 67 9.28 -0.26 -12.94
N ALA A 68 9.48 1.04 -12.69
CA ALA A 68 8.41 2.03 -12.70
C ALA A 68 7.70 2.13 -14.07
N TYR A 69 8.38 1.82 -15.19
CA TYR A 69 7.75 1.79 -16.51
C TYR A 69 6.75 0.62 -16.60
N LYS A 70 7.15 -0.59 -16.17
CA LYS A 70 6.25 -1.76 -16.14
C LYS A 70 5.02 -1.47 -15.28
N MET A 71 5.23 -0.84 -14.11
CA MET A 71 4.14 -0.44 -13.22
C MET A 71 3.16 0.53 -13.88
N ARG A 72 3.66 1.59 -14.53
CA ARG A 72 2.79 2.54 -15.25
C ARG A 72 2.01 1.86 -16.37
N LYS A 73 2.65 0.95 -17.10
CA LYS A 73 2.00 0.20 -18.18
C LYS A 73 0.87 -0.68 -17.65
N LEU A 74 1.12 -1.42 -16.57
CA LEU A 74 0.12 -2.27 -15.91
C LEU A 74 -1.08 -1.44 -15.41
N LEU A 75 -0.82 -0.29 -14.79
CA LEU A 75 -1.86 0.60 -14.24
C LEU A 75 -2.60 1.44 -15.30
N GLY A 76 -2.33 1.23 -16.60
CA GLY A 76 -2.92 2.02 -17.68
C GLY A 76 -2.56 3.51 -17.63
N LEU A 77 -1.44 3.88 -17.00
CA LEU A 77 -0.99 5.26 -16.84
C LEU A 77 -0.18 5.78 -18.05
N GLY A 78 0.19 4.89 -18.98
CA GLY A 78 1.02 5.23 -20.13
C GLY A 78 2.32 5.93 -19.72
N ASN A 79 2.62 7.08 -20.33
CA ASN A 79 3.81 7.88 -20.03
C ASN A 79 3.62 8.86 -18.85
N ASN A 80 2.51 8.79 -18.11
CA ASN A 80 2.21 9.76 -17.06
C ASN A 80 2.92 9.42 -15.74
N GLN A 81 4.24 9.64 -15.70
CA GLN A 81 5.05 9.45 -14.49
C GLN A 81 4.64 10.36 -13.34
N LYS A 82 4.26 11.61 -13.63
CA LYS A 82 3.80 12.57 -12.62
C LYS A 82 2.60 12.02 -11.82
N ARG A 83 1.66 11.36 -12.50
CA ARG A 83 0.48 10.76 -11.85
C ARG A 83 0.83 9.57 -10.96
N LEU A 84 1.76 8.72 -11.36
CA LEU A 84 2.26 7.63 -10.52
C LEU A 84 2.94 8.20 -9.26
N ILE A 85 3.88 9.12 -9.46
CA ILE A 85 4.64 9.74 -8.37
C ILE A 85 3.72 10.46 -7.39
N LYS A 86 2.75 11.24 -7.89
CA LYS A 86 1.76 11.89 -7.04
C LYS A 86 1.04 10.87 -6.15
N ARG A 87 0.56 9.75 -6.70
CA ARG A 87 -0.18 8.74 -5.91
C ARG A 87 0.70 8.01 -4.90
N LEU A 88 1.99 7.80 -5.21
CA LEU A 88 2.96 7.27 -4.26
C LEU A 88 3.18 8.26 -3.10
N HIS A 89 3.28 9.55 -3.40
CA HIS A 89 3.32 10.59 -2.37
C HIS A 89 2.02 10.66 -1.58
N ASP A 90 0.85 10.57 -2.22
CA ASP A 90 -0.44 10.53 -1.53
C ASP A 90 -0.48 9.35 -0.52
N LEU A 91 0.07 8.19 -0.86
CA LEU A 91 0.22 7.02 0.03
C LEU A 91 1.25 7.23 1.17
N ARG A 92 2.31 8.00 0.91
CA ARG A 92 3.33 8.34 1.91
C ARG A 92 2.81 9.36 2.91
N ASP A 93 2.06 10.35 2.43
CA ASP A 93 1.56 11.47 3.22
C ASP A 93 0.25 11.12 3.94
N ALA A 94 -0.38 9.99 3.56
CA ALA A 94 -1.52 9.44 4.29
C ALA A 94 -1.11 8.96 5.68
N GLY A 95 -1.72 9.57 6.69
CA GLY A 95 -1.62 9.15 8.07
C GLY A 95 -2.53 7.95 8.33
N LEU A 96 -2.02 6.99 9.08
CA LEU A 96 -2.73 5.78 9.49
C LEU A 96 -2.61 5.66 11.00
N LEU A 97 -3.70 5.93 11.69
CA LEU A 97 -3.85 5.76 13.12
C LEU A 97 -4.52 4.41 13.39
N ILE A 98 -3.89 3.59 14.22
CA ILE A 98 -4.38 2.27 14.59
C ILE A 98 -4.57 2.23 16.10
N ARG A 99 -5.72 1.70 16.52
CA ARG A 99 -6.03 1.42 17.91
C ARG A 99 -6.43 -0.06 18.02
N PRO A 100 -5.49 -0.96 18.36
CA PRO A 100 -5.81 -2.37 18.57
C PRO A 100 -6.76 -2.53 19.76
N LYS A 101 -7.69 -3.48 19.72
CA LYS A 101 -8.59 -3.73 20.88
C LYS A 101 -7.84 -4.22 22.12
N THR A 102 -6.71 -4.90 21.92
CA THR A 102 -5.93 -5.53 22.98
C THR A 102 -4.87 -4.62 23.59
N ALA A 103 -4.64 -3.44 23.00
CA ALA A 103 -3.59 -2.52 23.43
C ALA A 103 -4.18 -1.17 23.79
N SER A 104 -3.73 -0.58 24.90
CA SER A 104 -4.12 0.78 25.33
C SER A 104 -3.38 1.88 24.56
N VAL A 105 -2.55 1.51 23.58
CA VAL A 105 -1.70 2.44 22.82
C VAL A 105 -2.25 2.65 21.42
N SER A 106 -2.29 3.92 21.01
CA SER A 106 -2.56 4.30 19.62
C SER A 106 -1.25 4.38 18.83
N ILE A 107 -1.21 3.77 17.65
CA ILE A 107 -0.03 3.75 16.78
C ILE A 107 -0.32 4.64 15.57
N TYR A 108 0.52 5.62 15.30
CA TYR A 108 0.41 6.48 14.12
C TYR A 108 1.56 6.20 13.16
N THR A 109 1.24 5.97 11.89
CA THR A 109 2.22 5.61 10.85
C THR A 109 1.79 6.14 9.48
N SER A 110 2.63 5.97 8.47
CA SER A 110 2.25 6.09 7.05
C SER A 110 2.13 4.71 6.40
N ILE A 111 1.53 4.62 5.21
CA ILE A 111 1.53 3.37 4.44
C ILE A 111 2.91 3.14 3.80
N ILE A 112 3.43 4.17 3.13
CA ILE A 112 4.78 4.18 2.55
C ILE A 112 5.67 5.07 3.40
N THR A 113 6.87 4.60 3.73
CA THR A 113 7.87 5.38 4.48
C THR A 113 8.97 5.92 3.58
N LYS A 114 9.22 5.28 2.43
CA LYS A 114 10.29 5.65 1.50
C LYS A 114 9.87 5.42 0.05
N ILE A 115 10.26 6.36 -0.82
CA ILE A 115 10.17 6.27 -2.28
C ILE A 115 11.53 6.70 -2.80
N GLN A 116 12.26 5.82 -3.47
CA GLN A 116 13.60 6.13 -3.99
C GLN A 116 13.84 5.40 -5.31
N TYR A 117 14.65 5.98 -6.19
CA TYR A 117 15.21 5.25 -7.33
C TYR A 117 16.60 4.72 -6.95
N GLU A 118 16.82 3.44 -7.15
CA GLU A 118 18.12 2.79 -7.03
C GLU A 118 18.63 2.51 -8.43
N THR A 119 19.85 2.96 -8.73
CA THR A 119 20.54 2.55 -9.95
C THR A 119 20.89 1.08 -9.79
N ALA A 120 20.46 0.22 -10.73
CA ALA A 120 20.89 -1.16 -10.70
C ALA A 120 22.41 -1.22 -10.79
N GLU A 121 23.07 -1.93 -9.89
CA GLU A 121 24.51 -2.21 -9.99
C GLU A 121 24.81 -2.88 -11.35
N GLU A 122 25.94 -2.52 -11.95
CA GLU A 122 26.38 -3.02 -13.25
C GLU A 122 26.33 -4.57 -13.27
N GLY A 123 25.38 -5.11 -14.02
CA GLY A 123 25.24 -6.56 -14.26
C GLY A 123 23.99 -7.24 -13.70
N ALA A 124 23.21 -6.60 -12.81
CA ALA A 124 22.13 -7.30 -12.11
C ALA A 124 20.76 -7.29 -12.83
N LEU A 125 20.45 -6.28 -13.65
CA LEU A 125 19.09 -6.13 -14.20
C LEU A 125 19.11 -5.63 -15.64
N LYS A 126 18.59 -6.46 -16.55
CA LYS A 126 18.21 -6.02 -17.89
C LYS A 126 16.97 -5.13 -17.74
N SER A 127 17.17 -3.81 -17.60
CA SER A 127 16.06 -2.89 -17.78
C SER A 127 15.43 -3.13 -19.14
N THR A 128 14.12 -2.98 -19.22
CA THR A 128 13.44 -3.01 -20.52
C THR A 128 14.06 -1.96 -21.44
N LYS A 129 13.94 -2.11 -22.78
CA LYS A 129 14.45 -1.16 -23.79
C LYS A 129 14.04 0.32 -23.56
N PHE A 130 13.10 0.57 -22.63
CA PHE A 130 12.58 1.89 -22.25
C PHE A 130 12.76 2.22 -20.74
N GLY A 131 13.37 1.34 -19.95
CA GLY A 131 13.65 1.56 -18.52
C GLY A 131 15.04 2.17 -18.33
N SER A 132 15.18 3.14 -17.42
CA SER A 132 16.42 3.91 -17.18
C SER A 132 17.57 3.12 -16.52
N GLY A 133 17.47 1.79 -16.40
CA GLY A 133 18.40 1.01 -15.59
C GLY A 133 18.20 1.18 -14.09
N GLN A 134 17.13 1.86 -13.66
CA GLN A 134 16.84 2.15 -12.27
C GLN A 134 15.60 1.40 -11.80
N LEU A 135 15.67 0.80 -10.62
CA LEU A 135 14.50 0.29 -9.92
C LEU A 135 13.92 1.35 -9.00
N LEU A 136 12.59 1.40 -8.94
CA LEU A 136 11.86 2.15 -7.93
C LEU A 136 11.76 1.28 -6.68
N GLU A 137 12.31 1.77 -5.58
CA GLU A 137 12.07 1.27 -4.23
C GLU A 137 10.82 1.94 -3.65
N ILE A 138 9.87 1.11 -3.21
CA ILE A 138 8.74 1.50 -2.36
C ILE A 138 8.89 0.76 -1.03
N LYS A 139 9.16 1.49 0.06
CA LYS A 139 9.23 0.91 1.40
C LYS A 139 7.90 1.08 2.13
N LEU A 140 7.24 -0.04 2.44
CA LEU A 140 6.02 -0.13 3.23
C LEU A 140 6.37 -0.11 4.73
N SER A 141 5.58 0.61 5.54
CA SER A 141 5.82 0.66 6.99
C SER A 141 5.58 -0.70 7.65
N GLU A 142 6.32 -0.98 8.73
CA GLU A 142 6.10 -2.16 9.58
C GLU A 142 4.64 -2.26 10.00
N THR A 143 4.11 -1.17 10.56
CA THR A 143 2.75 -1.10 11.07
C THR A 143 1.70 -1.38 9.98
N TYR A 144 1.90 -0.88 8.76
CA TYR A 144 1.03 -1.23 7.63
C TYR A 144 1.13 -2.73 7.29
N MET A 145 2.33 -3.30 7.34
CA MET A 145 2.56 -4.73 7.11
C MET A 145 1.92 -5.60 8.19
N GLU A 146 1.89 -5.16 9.45
CA GLU A 146 1.16 -5.84 10.52
C GLU A 146 -0.34 -5.87 10.25
N LEU A 147 -0.92 -4.75 9.82
CA LEU A 147 -2.33 -4.72 9.41
C LEU A 147 -2.62 -5.68 8.27
N PHE A 148 -1.75 -5.70 7.25
CA PHE A 148 -1.88 -6.61 6.11
C PHE A 148 -1.87 -8.07 6.56
N LYS A 149 -0.97 -8.44 7.48
CA LYS A 149 -0.91 -9.79 8.08
C LYS A 149 -2.16 -10.12 8.89
N GLN A 150 -2.67 -9.18 9.68
CA GLN A 150 -3.88 -9.40 10.49
C GLN A 150 -5.12 -9.59 9.60
N GLU A 151 -5.27 -8.80 8.54
CA GLU A 151 -6.35 -8.97 7.58
C GLU A 151 -6.28 -10.33 6.88
N ALA A 152 -5.08 -10.75 6.42
CA ALA A 152 -4.89 -12.06 5.81
C ALA A 152 -5.29 -13.21 6.75
N ARG A 153 -4.93 -13.13 8.05
CA ARG A 153 -5.31 -14.13 9.06
C ARG A 153 -6.81 -14.20 9.34
N VAL A 154 -7.52 -13.08 9.29
CA VAL A 154 -8.98 -13.05 9.47
C VAL A 154 -9.67 -13.76 8.30
N HIS A 155 -9.16 -13.57 7.08
CA HIS A 155 -9.69 -14.26 5.92
C HIS A 155 -9.42 -15.77 5.93
N ASP A 156 -8.26 -16.21 6.44
CA ASP A 156 -7.93 -17.64 6.55
C ASP A 156 -8.83 -18.38 7.56
N LYS A 157 -9.17 -17.73 8.69
CA LYS A 157 -10.13 -18.28 9.67
C LYS A 157 -11.58 -18.31 9.17
N GLY A 158 -11.92 -17.52 8.15
CA GLY A 158 -13.24 -17.56 7.51
C GLY A 158 -13.44 -18.76 6.58
N VAL A 159 -12.37 -19.40 6.11
CA VAL A 159 -12.42 -20.54 5.20
C VAL A 159 -12.48 -21.88 5.96
N LEU A 160 -11.97 -21.93 7.19
CA LEU A 160 -12.01 -23.12 8.04
C LEU A 160 -13.27 -23.24 8.92
N GLY A 161 -14.22 -22.30 8.79
CA GLY A 161 -15.44 -22.25 9.60
C GLY A 161 -16.70 -22.86 8.97
N SER A 162 -16.62 -23.50 7.79
CA SER A 162 -17.81 -24.09 7.11
C SER A 162 -17.75 -25.61 6.93
N ALA A 163 -16.98 -26.31 7.76
CA ALA A 163 -16.88 -27.77 7.72
C ALA A 163 -17.05 -28.37 9.12
N ALA A 164 -18.19 -28.10 9.76
CA ALA A 164 -18.74 -28.90 10.83
C ALA A 164 -20.20 -28.49 11.04
N GLU A 165 -21.11 -29.22 10.40
CA GLU A 165 -22.46 -29.52 10.89
C GLU A 165 -23.13 -30.45 9.85
N ASP A 166 -22.97 -31.76 10.07
CA ASP A 166 -24.02 -32.78 10.05
C ASP A 166 -23.47 -34.10 10.64
#